data_AF-A0A7X3MJ57-F1
#
_entry.id   AF-A0A7X3MJ57-F1
#
_cell.length_a   1.000
_cell.length_b   1.000
_cell.length_c   1.000
_cell.angle_alpha   90.00
_cell.angle_beta   90.00
_cell.angle_gamma   90.00
#
_symmetry.space_group_name_H-M   'P 1'
#
loop_
_entity.id
_entity.type
_entity.pdbx_description
1 polymer ?
#
loop_
_entity_poly.entity_id
_entity_poly.type
_entity_poly.pdbx_seq_one_letter_code
_entity_poly.pdbx_strand_id
1 'polypeptide(L)'
;MARKIDIEHLNTFTAYLAETIYNIFVRKQFGKGLSENDYTDEEKAKLSGIAEGANRTVTDAALNTTSENPIQNKAVKAEADRLQGEINQKVPSSRTVNGHALTGNISLTAADVGADASGEAATALSSAKSYTDKKIVDLIGGAPETLDTLKEVADALETNESVVEALDAAIGTKASTEALEAHINNQSNPHDVTRAQVGLGNVENKTGAEIRGEMTKAEVVKALGYTPSALTNVPDVETNDQTPTFTQATERENIASGEKLSTILGKIMRWFADLKGVAFSGSYNDLSNRPSIPVAVAVKGNAETSYRTGNVNLTPTDLGAAAASHSHTASQVTGLPSSLPANGGTANYANYLNATNIPANGNLNSYTTPGFYYCPANATVSTLSNCPTSNAFFMLVGKHAGTFQLLVEYMVSGFKIYVRNYYSSTWGAWVRMYTTIDKPSLGDIGAAASGHTHGAATQSANGLMSAADKKKLDGIVLEETPEADIDKIIAGTYT
;
A
#
# COMPACT_ATOMS: atom_id res chain seq x y z
N MET A 1 0.65 -164.90 28.60
CA MET A 1 -0.24 -163.84 29.16
C MET A 1 0.04 -162.54 28.43
N ALA A 2 -0.78 -162.20 27.42
CA ALA A 2 -0.69 -160.89 26.77
C ALA A 2 -1.43 -159.86 27.66
N ARG A 3 -0.69 -158.95 28.28
CA ARG A 3 -1.24 -157.84 29.08
C ARG A 3 -1.77 -156.78 28.10
N LYS A 4 -3.09 -156.64 28.00
CA LYS A 4 -3.74 -155.52 27.31
C LYS A 4 -3.33 -154.22 28.02
N ILE A 5 -2.75 -153.28 27.28
CA ILE A 5 -2.58 -151.89 27.71
C ILE A 5 -3.95 -151.22 27.58
N ASP A 6 -4.41 -150.59 28.66
CA ASP A 6 -5.70 -149.88 28.72
C ASP A 6 -5.60 -148.53 27.97
N ILE A 7 -6.66 -148.15 27.26
CA ILE A 7 -6.76 -146.92 26.45
C ILE A 7 -6.50 -145.67 27.31
N GLU A 8 -6.86 -145.73 28.59
CA GLU A 8 -6.69 -144.62 29.52
C GLU A 8 -5.21 -144.26 29.78
N HIS A 9 -4.31 -145.25 29.75
CA HIS A 9 -2.86 -145.03 29.87
C HIS A 9 -2.26 -144.41 28.59
N LEU A 10 -2.84 -144.70 27.42
CA LEU A 10 -2.39 -144.11 26.17
C LEU A 10 -2.81 -142.63 26.10
N ASN A 11 -4.01 -142.28 26.57
CA ASN A 11 -4.49 -140.91 26.63
C ASN A 11 -3.69 -140.05 27.62
N THR A 12 -3.33 -140.59 28.79
CA THR A 12 -2.49 -139.87 29.76
C THR A 12 -1.07 -139.66 29.26
N PHE A 13 -0.46 -140.65 28.61
CA PHE A 13 0.85 -140.47 27.98
C PHE A 13 0.81 -139.44 26.84
N THR A 14 -0.25 -139.45 26.03
CA THR A 14 -0.43 -138.50 24.92
C THR A 14 -0.62 -137.07 25.43
N ALA A 15 -1.38 -136.88 26.52
CA ALA A 15 -1.55 -135.57 27.16
C ALA A 15 -0.23 -135.05 27.78
N TYR A 16 0.51 -135.91 28.50
CA TYR A 16 1.81 -135.54 29.08
C TYR A 16 2.84 -135.20 28.01
N LEU A 17 2.87 -135.94 26.91
CA LEU A 17 3.74 -135.66 25.78
C LEU A 17 3.37 -134.32 25.11
N ALA A 18 2.08 -134.04 24.95
CA ALA A 18 1.61 -132.77 24.38
C ALA A 18 1.98 -131.55 25.25
N GLU A 19 1.83 -131.66 26.57
CA GLU A 19 2.19 -130.60 27.52
C GLU A 19 3.71 -130.41 27.62
N THR A 20 4.47 -131.50 27.58
CA THR A 20 5.94 -131.45 27.56
C THR A 20 6.47 -130.80 26.27
N ILE A 21 5.88 -131.12 25.11
CA ILE A 21 6.22 -130.48 23.83
C ILE A 21 5.83 -129.00 23.84
N TYR A 22 4.67 -128.66 24.39
CA TYR A 22 4.21 -127.28 24.55
C TYR A 22 5.21 -126.44 25.34
N ASN A 23 5.79 -127.00 26.41
CA ASN A 23 6.71 -126.29 27.29
C ASN A 23 8.16 -126.24 26.78
N ILE A 24 8.57 -127.14 25.87
CA ILE A 24 9.94 -127.18 25.32
C ILE A 24 10.07 -126.35 24.03
N PHE A 25 9.02 -126.22 23.22
CA PHE A 25 9.07 -125.48 21.96
C PHE A 25 8.53 -124.06 22.07
N VAL A 26 9.38 -123.07 21.80
CA VAL A 26 8.94 -121.69 21.60
C VAL A 26 8.11 -121.62 20.33
N ARG A 27 6.85 -121.18 20.47
CA ARG A 27 5.92 -121.04 19.34
C ARG A 27 6.38 -119.94 18.42
N LYS A 28 6.28 -120.17 17.11
CA LYS A 28 6.39 -119.10 16.11
C LYS A 28 5.05 -118.42 15.95
N GLN A 29 5.04 -117.10 15.94
CA GLN A 29 3.86 -116.31 15.59
C GLN A 29 3.53 -116.54 14.12
N PHE A 30 2.27 -116.91 13.83
CA PHE A 30 1.81 -117.27 12.49
C PHE A 30 2.08 -116.12 11.49
N GLY A 31 2.76 -116.43 10.39
CA GLY A 31 3.07 -115.47 9.31
C GLY A 31 4.27 -114.53 9.56
N LYS A 32 4.92 -114.58 10.72
CA LYS A 32 5.97 -113.60 11.09
C LYS A 32 7.39 -114.18 11.15
N GLY A 33 7.58 -115.50 11.02
CA GLY A 33 8.90 -116.16 11.02
C GLY A 33 9.67 -116.12 12.35
N LEU A 34 9.13 -115.40 13.35
CA LEU A 34 9.71 -115.11 14.65
C LEU A 34 9.06 -115.94 15.76
N SER A 35 9.83 -116.27 16.80
CA SER A 35 9.34 -116.87 18.04
C SER A 35 8.67 -115.81 18.93
N GLU A 36 7.74 -116.20 19.81
CA GLU A 36 7.07 -115.26 20.73
C GLU A 36 8.03 -114.51 21.68
N ASN A 37 9.28 -114.98 21.80
CA ASN A 37 10.32 -114.46 22.69
C ASN A 37 11.52 -113.83 21.98
N ASP A 38 11.42 -113.45 20.70
CA ASP A 38 12.57 -112.90 19.96
C ASP A 38 13.01 -111.49 20.43
N TYR A 39 12.20 -110.83 21.27
CA TYR A 39 12.55 -109.55 21.91
C TYR A 39 12.22 -109.61 23.41
N THR A 40 13.14 -109.12 24.24
CA THR A 40 12.90 -108.95 25.68
C THR A 40 11.80 -107.92 25.94
N ASP A 41 11.13 -108.00 27.09
CA ASP A 41 10.12 -107.01 27.48
C ASP A 41 10.71 -105.58 27.57
N GLU A 42 12.00 -105.47 27.90
CA GLU A 42 12.74 -104.20 27.89
C GLU A 42 12.94 -103.66 26.46
N GLU A 43 13.26 -104.51 25.49
CA GLU A 43 13.35 -104.11 24.09
C GLU A 43 11.98 -103.71 23.55
N LYS A 44 10.93 -104.47 23.85
CA LYS A 44 9.55 -104.12 23.47
C LYS A 44 9.10 -102.79 24.09
N ALA A 45 9.45 -102.52 25.34
CA ALA A 45 9.16 -101.24 26.00
C ALA A 45 9.96 -100.07 25.40
N LYS A 46 11.22 -100.31 24.99
CA LYS A 46 12.02 -99.31 24.27
C LYS A 46 11.46 -99.01 22.88
N LEU A 47 10.92 -100.02 22.20
CA LEU A 47 10.29 -99.85 20.88
C LEU A 47 8.86 -99.28 20.97
N SER A 48 8.09 -99.55 22.03
CA SER A 48 6.70 -99.07 22.14
C SER A 48 6.56 -97.56 22.24
N GLY A 49 7.61 -96.87 22.69
CA GLY A 49 7.68 -95.40 22.72
C GLY A 49 8.03 -94.75 21.38
N ILE A 50 8.37 -95.55 20.35
CA ILE A 50 8.75 -95.04 19.03
C ILE A 50 7.51 -95.05 18.14
N ALA A 51 7.07 -93.87 17.72
CA ALA A 51 5.94 -93.74 16.80
C ALA A 51 6.23 -94.42 15.45
N GLU A 52 5.20 -95.01 14.85
CA GLU A 52 5.29 -95.66 13.55
C GLU A 52 5.80 -94.67 12.49
N GLY A 53 6.90 -95.02 11.80
CA GLY A 53 7.55 -94.16 10.81
C GLY A 53 8.64 -93.21 11.33
N ALA A 54 9.08 -93.31 12.59
CA ALA A 54 10.15 -92.46 13.12
C ALA A 54 11.51 -92.68 12.42
N ASN A 55 12.11 -91.59 11.90
CA ASN A 55 13.43 -91.61 11.26
C ASN A 55 14.57 -91.39 12.28
N ARG A 56 15.65 -92.18 12.17
CA ARG A 56 16.88 -91.99 12.97
C ARG A 56 17.57 -90.68 12.57
N THR A 57 17.70 -89.73 13.49
CA THR A 57 18.34 -88.43 13.21
C THR A 57 19.75 -88.39 13.80
N VAL A 58 20.76 -88.07 12.99
CA VAL A 58 22.15 -87.83 13.44
C VAL A 58 22.47 -86.35 13.16
N THR A 59 22.81 -85.57 14.18
CA THR A 59 23.24 -84.16 14.02
C THR A 59 24.66 -84.08 13.47
N ASP A 60 24.89 -83.31 12.40
CA ASP A 60 26.24 -83.07 11.89
C ASP A 60 27.05 -82.25 12.91
N ALA A 61 28.36 -82.50 12.99
CA ALA A 61 29.25 -81.83 13.94
C ALA A 61 29.49 -80.34 13.63
N ALA A 62 29.14 -79.89 12.42
CA ALA A 62 29.27 -78.50 11.97
C ALA A 62 28.12 -78.13 11.03
N LEU A 63 27.81 -76.83 10.95
CA LEU A 63 26.86 -76.30 9.97
C LEU A 63 27.45 -76.44 8.55
N ASN A 64 26.74 -77.13 7.67
CA ASN A 64 27.13 -77.35 6.28
C ASN A 64 25.96 -76.96 5.35
N THR A 65 26.25 -76.22 4.28
CA THR A 65 25.27 -75.75 3.28
C THR A 65 24.71 -76.87 2.39
N THR A 66 25.24 -78.09 2.51
CA THR A 66 24.84 -79.27 1.73
C THR A 66 24.29 -80.42 2.59
N SER A 67 23.92 -80.16 3.85
CA SER A 67 23.40 -81.21 4.75
C SER A 67 22.06 -81.79 4.28
N GLU A 68 21.95 -83.12 4.29
CA GLU A 68 20.67 -83.83 4.06
C GLU A 68 19.84 -83.97 5.36
N ASN A 69 20.33 -83.45 6.49
CA ASN A 69 19.66 -83.56 7.78
C ASN A 69 18.44 -82.62 7.88
N PRO A 70 17.22 -83.14 8.10
CA PRO A 70 16.00 -82.33 8.14
C PRO A 70 15.96 -81.32 9.30
N ILE A 71 16.60 -81.62 10.44
CA ILE A 71 16.64 -80.71 11.60
C ILE A 71 17.59 -79.54 11.35
N GLN A 72 18.77 -79.80 10.78
CA GLN A 72 19.74 -78.74 10.47
C GLN A 72 19.23 -77.82 9.36
N ASN A 73 18.59 -78.38 8.34
CA ASN A 73 17.94 -77.60 7.29
C ASN A 73 16.83 -76.69 7.85
N LYS A 74 16.08 -77.16 8.85
CA LYS A 74 15.09 -76.33 9.56
C LYS A 74 15.76 -75.18 10.33
N ALA A 75 16.89 -75.43 10.99
CA ALA A 75 17.63 -74.39 11.73
C ALA A 75 18.26 -73.35 10.78
N VAL A 76 18.89 -73.80 9.68
CA VAL A 76 19.47 -72.93 8.65
C VAL A 76 18.38 -72.09 7.99
N LYS A 77 17.21 -72.68 7.67
CA LYS A 77 16.07 -71.94 7.12
C LYS A 77 15.53 -70.90 8.11
N ALA A 78 15.39 -71.27 9.38
CA ALA A 78 14.95 -70.33 10.42
C ALA A 78 15.91 -69.14 10.56
N GLU A 79 17.22 -69.39 10.50
CA GLU A 79 18.24 -68.33 10.56
C GLU A 79 18.26 -67.47 9.29
N ALA A 80 18.10 -68.07 8.10
CA ALA A 80 17.97 -67.34 6.84
C ALA A 80 16.72 -66.44 6.83
N ASP A 81 15.58 -66.95 7.29
CA ASP A 81 14.33 -66.18 7.40
C ASP A 81 14.48 -65.04 8.43
N ARG A 82 15.17 -65.30 9.55
CA ARG A 82 15.50 -64.28 10.57
C ARG A 82 16.36 -63.16 9.98
N LEU A 83 17.46 -63.52 9.32
CA LEU A 83 18.38 -62.57 8.69
C LEU A 83 17.70 -61.78 7.57
N GLN A 84 16.86 -62.43 6.76
CA GLN A 84 16.06 -61.76 5.75
C GLN A 84 15.09 -60.74 6.39
N GLY A 85 14.47 -61.10 7.52
CA GLY A 85 13.63 -60.21 8.31
C GLY A 85 14.40 -59.00 8.89
N GLU A 86 15.64 -59.19 9.33
CA GLU A 86 16.50 -58.09 9.81
C GLU A 86 16.97 -57.16 8.69
N ILE A 87 17.36 -57.72 7.53
CA ILE A 87 17.78 -56.95 6.36
C ILE A 87 16.62 -56.09 5.84
N ASN A 88 15.41 -56.64 5.78
CA ASN A 88 14.20 -55.90 5.36
C ASN A 88 13.87 -54.71 6.28
N GLN A 89 14.38 -54.70 7.52
CA GLN A 89 14.20 -53.60 8.46
C GLN A 89 15.32 -52.55 8.40
N LYS A 90 16.42 -52.78 7.66
CA LYS A 90 17.55 -51.83 7.56
C LYS A 90 17.22 -50.61 6.70
N VAL A 91 16.35 -50.74 5.71
CA VAL A 91 15.77 -49.59 4.98
C VAL A 91 14.49 -49.18 5.72
N PRO A 92 14.46 -48.03 6.41
CA PRO A 92 13.29 -47.66 7.21
C PRO A 92 12.08 -47.43 6.31
N SER A 93 11.05 -48.25 6.45
CA SER A 93 9.79 -48.14 5.69
C SER A 93 8.89 -47.00 6.14
N SER A 94 9.20 -46.40 7.30
CA SER A 94 8.45 -45.28 7.89
C SER A 94 9.15 -43.93 7.74
N ARG A 95 10.40 -43.88 7.28
CA ARG A 95 11.10 -42.62 7.04
C ARG A 95 10.91 -42.18 5.61
N THR A 96 10.71 -40.89 5.44
CA THR A 96 10.62 -40.24 4.14
C THR A 96 11.73 -39.21 3.98
N VAL A 97 12.12 -38.94 2.74
CA VAL A 97 12.91 -37.77 2.37
C VAL A 97 11.96 -36.84 1.64
N ASN A 98 11.64 -35.71 2.27
CA ASN A 98 10.67 -34.75 1.77
C ASN A 98 9.32 -35.37 1.34
N GLY A 99 8.82 -36.34 2.11
CA GLY A 99 7.55 -37.04 1.82
C GLY A 99 7.66 -38.27 0.91
N HIS A 100 8.81 -38.50 0.26
CA HIS A 100 9.05 -39.68 -0.58
C HIS A 100 9.58 -40.87 0.24
N ALA A 101 9.00 -42.05 0.04
CA ALA A 101 9.39 -43.27 0.74
C ALA A 101 10.77 -43.80 0.28
N LEU A 102 11.55 -44.37 1.22
CA LEU A 102 12.86 -44.95 0.95
C LEU A 102 12.82 -46.37 0.34
N THR A 103 11.63 -46.92 0.10
CA THR A 103 11.42 -48.30 -0.35
C THR A 103 11.60 -48.51 -1.85
N GLY A 104 11.95 -47.46 -2.61
CA GLY A 104 12.15 -47.53 -4.06
C GLY A 104 12.94 -46.35 -4.62
N ASN A 105 12.90 -46.17 -5.93
CA ASN A 105 13.54 -45.04 -6.61
C ASN A 105 12.87 -43.71 -6.19
N ILE A 106 13.69 -42.73 -5.82
CA ILE A 106 13.21 -41.40 -5.40
C ILE A 106 13.26 -40.47 -6.60
N SER A 107 12.09 -39.97 -7.02
CA SER A 107 11.99 -38.92 -8.05
C SER A 107 11.85 -37.56 -7.35
N LEU A 108 12.84 -36.68 -7.54
CA LEU A 108 12.84 -35.34 -6.95
C LEU A 108 12.27 -34.33 -7.94
N THR A 109 11.44 -33.43 -7.43
CA THR A 109 10.91 -32.26 -8.12
C THR A 109 11.68 -31.00 -7.69
N ALA A 110 11.50 -29.90 -8.42
CA ALA A 110 12.06 -28.60 -8.02
C ALA A 110 11.66 -28.20 -6.59
N ALA A 111 10.42 -28.53 -6.18
CA ALA A 111 9.94 -28.26 -4.83
C ALA A 111 10.71 -29.06 -3.76
N ASP A 112 11.15 -30.27 -4.10
CA ASP A 112 11.87 -31.14 -3.15
C ASP A 112 13.28 -30.63 -2.80
N VAL A 113 13.88 -29.81 -3.66
CA VAL A 113 15.24 -29.27 -3.48
C VAL A 113 15.24 -27.76 -3.20
N GLY A 114 14.07 -27.15 -3.00
CA GLY A 114 13.93 -25.70 -2.84
C GLY A 114 14.28 -24.91 -4.10
N ALA A 115 14.25 -25.54 -5.27
CA ALA A 115 14.33 -24.85 -6.56
C ALA A 115 12.96 -24.24 -6.91
N ASP A 116 12.97 -23.20 -7.73
CA ASP A 116 11.78 -22.45 -8.16
C ASP A 116 10.84 -23.33 -9.00
N ALA A 117 9.95 -24.05 -8.30
CA ALA A 117 9.00 -24.98 -8.92
C ALA A 117 7.82 -24.26 -9.57
N SER A 118 7.48 -23.04 -9.12
CA SER A 118 6.38 -22.25 -9.65
C SER A 118 6.82 -21.29 -10.77
N GLY A 119 8.12 -21.14 -10.99
CA GLY A 119 8.67 -20.28 -12.04
C GLY A 119 8.54 -18.79 -11.69
N GLU A 120 8.55 -18.43 -10.40
CA GLU A 120 8.48 -17.04 -9.95
C GLU A 120 9.57 -16.17 -10.58
N ALA A 121 10.77 -16.71 -10.79
CA ALA A 121 11.85 -15.99 -11.46
C ALA A 121 11.51 -15.67 -12.92
N ALA A 122 10.85 -16.59 -13.64
CA ALA A 122 10.40 -16.36 -15.00
C ALA A 122 9.23 -15.35 -15.05
N THR A 123 8.32 -15.43 -14.08
CA THR A 123 7.21 -14.48 -13.92
C THR A 123 7.71 -13.08 -13.58
N ALA A 124 8.69 -12.96 -12.68
CA ALA A 124 9.32 -11.69 -12.32
C ALA A 124 10.05 -11.07 -13.52
N LEU A 125 10.80 -11.87 -14.29
CA LEU A 125 11.46 -11.40 -15.50
C LEU A 125 10.46 -10.91 -16.56
N SER A 126 9.36 -11.63 -16.74
CA SER A 126 8.30 -11.25 -17.69
C SER A 126 7.60 -9.97 -17.25
N SER A 127 7.32 -9.83 -15.95
CA SER A 127 6.73 -8.62 -15.37
C SER A 127 7.66 -7.42 -15.53
N ALA A 128 8.96 -7.59 -15.29
CA ALA A 128 9.95 -6.54 -15.47
C ALA A 128 10.05 -6.10 -16.93
N LYS A 129 10.09 -7.04 -17.89
CA LYS A 129 10.07 -6.73 -19.33
C LYS A 129 8.81 -5.94 -19.72
N SER A 130 7.64 -6.43 -19.32
CA SER A 130 6.36 -5.76 -19.60
C SER A 130 6.30 -4.34 -19.02
N TYR A 131 6.81 -4.14 -17.80
CA TYR A 131 6.90 -2.81 -17.20
C TYR A 131 7.84 -1.89 -18.00
N THR A 132 9.02 -2.37 -18.37
CA THR A 132 9.99 -1.61 -19.18
C THR A 132 9.41 -1.26 -20.56
N ASP A 133 8.80 -2.23 -21.24
CA ASP A 133 8.18 -2.02 -22.55
C ASP A 133 7.05 -0.98 -22.47
N LYS A 134 6.22 -1.04 -21.42
CA LYS A 134 5.19 -0.02 -21.17
C LYS A 134 5.81 1.36 -20.96
N LYS A 135 6.87 1.48 -20.17
CA LYS A 135 7.55 2.77 -19.96
C LYS A 135 8.18 3.33 -21.23
N ILE A 136 8.74 2.48 -22.09
CA ILE A 136 9.25 2.89 -23.39
C ILE A 136 8.09 3.41 -24.25
N VAL A 137 6.98 2.67 -24.34
CA VAL A 137 5.79 3.08 -25.09
C VAL A 137 5.23 4.41 -24.58
N ASP A 138 5.06 4.56 -23.27
CA ASP A 138 4.59 5.80 -22.64
C ASP A 138 5.52 6.99 -22.97
N LEU A 139 6.84 6.78 -23.11
CA LEU A 139 7.79 7.84 -23.48
C LEU A 139 7.79 8.18 -24.98
N ILE A 140 7.52 7.21 -25.85
CA ILE A 140 7.67 7.36 -27.31
C ILE A 140 6.36 7.55 -28.08
N GLY A 141 5.18 7.42 -27.48
CA GLY A 141 3.92 7.68 -28.20
C GLY A 141 2.66 6.99 -27.67
N GLY A 142 2.68 6.42 -26.47
CA GLY A 142 1.56 5.71 -25.87
C GLY A 142 0.70 6.53 -24.91
N ALA A 143 1.08 7.78 -24.63
CA ALA A 143 0.36 8.62 -23.68
C ALA A 143 -0.75 9.44 -24.40
N PRO A 144 -1.87 9.72 -23.71
CA PRO A 144 -3.12 10.14 -24.35
C PRO A 144 -3.24 11.66 -24.58
N GLU A 145 -2.34 12.47 -24.00
CA GLU A 145 -2.40 13.93 -24.12
C GLU A 145 -1.42 14.41 -25.18
N THR A 146 -1.75 15.51 -25.87
CA THR A 146 -0.88 16.01 -26.95
C THR A 146 0.43 16.59 -26.40
N LEU A 147 1.57 16.19 -26.99
CA LEU A 147 2.92 16.66 -26.66
C LEU A 147 3.46 16.16 -25.30
N ASP A 148 2.95 15.02 -24.83
CA ASP A 148 3.45 14.38 -23.61
C ASP A 148 4.50 13.30 -23.88
N THR A 149 4.65 12.88 -25.15
CA THR A 149 5.67 11.93 -25.60
C THR A 149 6.75 12.55 -26.50
N LEU A 150 7.91 11.92 -26.54
CA LEU A 150 9.03 12.36 -27.38
C LEU A 150 8.69 12.35 -28.87
N LYS A 151 7.87 11.40 -29.32
CA LYS A 151 7.44 11.34 -30.73
C LYS A 151 6.50 12.47 -31.08
N GLU A 152 5.55 12.80 -30.22
CA GLU A 152 4.64 13.90 -30.50
C GLU A 152 5.36 15.24 -30.52
N VAL A 153 6.34 15.43 -29.61
CA VAL A 153 7.19 16.63 -29.63
C VAL A 153 8.04 16.67 -30.90
N ALA A 154 8.62 15.54 -31.32
CA ALA A 154 9.39 15.46 -32.56
C ALA A 154 8.51 15.74 -33.80
N ASP A 155 7.36 15.08 -33.92
CA ASP A 155 6.40 15.27 -35.02
C ASP A 155 5.86 16.72 -35.04
N ALA A 156 5.63 17.32 -33.86
CA ALA A 156 5.20 18.71 -33.77
C ALA A 156 6.30 19.70 -34.16
N LEU A 157 7.56 19.44 -33.77
CA LEU A 157 8.70 20.25 -34.23
C LEU A 157 8.89 20.12 -35.75
N GLU A 158 8.77 18.92 -36.31
CA GLU A 158 8.84 18.67 -37.75
C GLU A 158 7.68 19.37 -38.49
N THR A 159 6.45 19.26 -37.99
CA THR A 159 5.27 19.94 -38.57
C THR A 159 5.42 21.46 -38.54
N ASN A 160 6.10 22.00 -37.52
CA ASN A 160 6.30 23.43 -37.33
C ASN A 160 7.72 23.88 -37.72
N GLU A 161 8.41 23.13 -38.58
CA GLU A 161 9.80 23.41 -39.01
C GLU A 161 9.95 24.87 -39.47
N SER A 162 9.03 25.37 -40.30
CA SER A 162 9.06 26.76 -40.80
C SER A 162 8.91 27.81 -39.70
N VAL A 163 8.18 27.50 -38.62
CA VAL A 163 8.04 28.39 -37.45
C VAL A 163 9.32 28.38 -36.63
N VAL A 164 9.95 27.21 -36.46
CA VAL A 164 11.23 27.06 -35.77
C VAL A 164 12.34 27.82 -36.53
N GLU A 165 12.41 27.65 -37.85
CA GLU A 165 13.33 28.41 -38.72
C GLU A 165 13.08 29.92 -38.66
N ALA A 166 11.81 30.35 -38.69
CA ALA A 166 11.46 31.76 -38.59
C ALA A 166 11.83 32.35 -37.22
N LEU A 167 11.67 31.59 -36.13
CA LEU A 167 12.07 32.01 -34.79
C LEU A 167 13.60 32.11 -34.67
N ASP A 168 14.33 31.14 -35.19
CA ASP A 168 15.80 31.14 -35.21
C ASP A 168 16.35 32.36 -35.98
N ALA A 169 15.78 32.63 -37.17
CA ALA A 169 16.10 33.81 -37.95
C ALA A 169 15.71 35.13 -37.25
N ALA A 170 14.56 35.19 -36.58
CA ALA A 170 14.11 36.37 -35.84
C ALA A 170 15.00 36.65 -34.61
N ILE A 171 15.44 35.62 -33.89
CA ILE A 171 16.39 35.75 -32.78
C ILE A 171 17.75 36.23 -33.32
N GLY A 172 18.24 35.61 -34.40
CA GLY A 172 19.51 35.99 -35.04
C GLY A 172 19.52 37.45 -35.53
N THR A 173 18.40 37.94 -36.05
CA THR A 173 18.29 39.35 -36.49
C THR A 173 18.21 40.33 -35.32
N LYS A 174 17.48 40.01 -34.24
CA LYS A 174 17.41 40.85 -33.03
C LYS A 174 18.71 40.90 -32.23
N ALA A 175 19.57 39.89 -32.39
CA ALA A 175 20.90 39.82 -31.80
C ALA A 175 22.02 40.02 -32.85
N SER A 176 21.71 40.60 -34.02
CA SER A 176 22.73 40.77 -35.06
C SER A 176 23.75 41.84 -34.64
N THR A 177 25.00 41.41 -34.45
CA THR A 177 26.15 42.29 -34.25
C THR A 177 26.22 43.34 -35.35
N GLU A 178 25.86 42.96 -36.58
CA GLU A 178 25.83 43.86 -37.75
C GLU A 178 24.83 45.02 -37.60
N ALA A 179 23.63 44.79 -37.08
CA ALA A 179 22.67 45.89 -36.87
C ALA A 179 23.11 46.84 -35.75
N LEU A 180 23.73 46.29 -34.70
CA LEU A 180 24.30 47.09 -33.62
C LEU A 180 25.52 47.89 -34.11
N GLU A 181 26.43 47.28 -34.84
CA GLU A 181 27.58 47.95 -35.46
C GLU A 181 27.12 48.99 -36.48
N ALA A 182 26.09 48.70 -37.28
CA ALA A 182 25.49 49.67 -38.19
C ALA A 182 24.90 50.87 -37.43
N HIS A 183 24.20 50.66 -36.31
CA HIS A 183 23.68 51.76 -35.48
C HIS A 183 24.81 52.56 -34.82
N ILE A 184 25.79 51.90 -34.20
CA ILE A 184 26.96 52.54 -33.56
C ILE A 184 27.75 53.38 -34.57
N ASN A 185 27.91 52.88 -35.80
CA ASN A 185 28.63 53.57 -36.86
C ASN A 185 27.75 54.57 -37.64
N ASN A 186 26.44 54.62 -37.37
CA ASN A 186 25.53 55.53 -38.04
C ASN A 186 25.72 56.96 -37.52
N GLN A 187 26.50 57.75 -38.25
CA GLN A 187 26.71 59.19 -38.05
C GLN A 187 25.65 60.07 -38.76
N SER A 188 24.50 59.49 -39.13
CA SER A 188 23.37 60.29 -39.59
C SER A 188 22.63 60.86 -38.39
N ASN A 189 22.19 62.11 -38.48
CA ASN A 189 21.40 62.79 -37.45
C ASN A 189 20.27 61.86 -36.93
N PRO A 190 20.30 61.41 -35.65
CA PRO A 190 20.81 62.10 -34.45
C PRO A 190 22.32 62.03 -34.12
N HIS A 191 23.16 61.31 -34.85
CA HIS A 191 24.62 61.42 -34.70
C HIS A 191 25.18 62.47 -35.67
N ASP A 192 26.14 63.28 -35.24
CA ASP A 192 26.68 64.43 -35.96
C ASP A 192 25.67 65.51 -36.38
N VAL A 193 24.78 65.86 -35.44
CA VAL A 193 23.88 67.01 -35.62
C VAL A 193 24.70 68.30 -35.81
N THR A 194 24.55 68.91 -36.98
CA THR A 194 25.22 70.17 -37.32
C THR A 194 24.53 71.36 -36.67
N ARG A 195 25.28 72.44 -36.43
CA ARG A 195 24.72 73.72 -35.93
C ARG A 195 23.53 74.23 -36.75
N ALA A 196 23.49 73.94 -38.05
CA ALA A 196 22.39 74.33 -38.93
C ALA A 196 21.10 73.55 -38.62
N GLN A 197 21.22 72.26 -38.31
CA GLN A 197 20.07 71.38 -38.01
C GLN A 197 19.35 71.74 -36.71
N VAL A 198 20.04 72.37 -35.75
CA VAL A 198 19.44 72.90 -34.50
C VAL A 198 19.10 74.40 -34.58
N GLY A 199 19.11 74.99 -35.78
CA GLY A 199 18.76 76.41 -35.97
C GLY A 199 19.85 77.41 -35.56
N LEU A 200 21.06 76.96 -35.25
CA LEU A 200 22.21 77.77 -34.85
C LEU A 200 23.20 78.02 -36.01
N GLY A 201 22.76 77.85 -37.27
CA GLY A 201 23.62 77.93 -38.46
C GLY A 201 24.35 79.27 -38.63
N ASN A 202 23.73 80.36 -38.17
CA ASN A 202 24.27 81.72 -38.23
C ASN A 202 24.92 82.17 -36.92
N VAL A 203 24.95 81.32 -35.90
CA VAL A 203 25.54 81.66 -34.60
C VAL A 203 27.03 81.36 -34.64
N GLU A 204 27.83 82.40 -34.42
CA GLU A 204 29.28 82.29 -34.31
C GLU A 204 29.66 81.59 -32.99
N ASN A 205 30.62 80.67 -33.04
CA ASN A 205 31.12 80.00 -31.83
C ASN A 205 32.23 80.84 -31.20
N LYS A 206 31.84 81.83 -30.40
CA LYS A 206 32.76 82.75 -29.71
C LYS A 206 32.68 82.56 -28.20
N THR A 207 33.83 82.61 -27.55
CA THR A 207 33.94 82.69 -26.10
C THR A 207 33.47 84.06 -25.60
N GLY A 208 33.07 84.13 -24.32
CA GLY A 208 32.72 85.42 -23.71
C GLY A 208 33.89 86.42 -23.70
N ALA A 209 35.14 85.96 -23.81
CA ALA A 209 36.30 86.83 -23.93
C ALA A 209 36.41 87.47 -25.32
N GLU A 210 36.18 86.70 -26.40
CA GLU A 210 36.17 87.21 -27.78
C GLU A 210 35.05 88.23 -27.97
N ILE A 211 33.83 87.92 -27.49
CA ILE A 211 32.69 88.86 -27.53
C ILE A 211 33.03 90.17 -26.83
N ARG A 212 33.66 90.12 -25.65
CA ARG A 212 34.06 91.33 -24.93
C ARG A 212 35.22 92.07 -25.60
N GLY A 213 36.13 91.37 -26.26
CA GLY A 213 37.24 91.97 -27.01
C GLY A 213 36.78 92.70 -28.28
N GLU A 214 35.71 92.22 -28.90
CA GLU A 214 35.05 92.84 -30.05
C GLU A 214 34.22 94.06 -29.67
N MET A 215 33.93 94.31 -28.39
CA MET A 215 33.26 95.53 -27.95
C MET A 215 34.28 96.65 -27.80
N THR A 216 34.70 97.26 -28.91
CA THR A 216 35.61 98.40 -28.84
C THR A 216 34.86 99.66 -28.41
N LYS A 217 35.59 100.61 -27.78
CA LYS A 217 35.03 101.93 -27.45
C LYS A 217 34.42 102.63 -28.68
N ALA A 218 35.00 102.43 -29.87
CA ALA A 218 34.52 103.03 -31.10
C ALA A 218 33.15 102.46 -31.53
N GLU A 219 32.94 101.16 -31.40
CA GLU A 219 31.66 100.51 -31.74
C GLU A 219 30.56 100.86 -30.74
N VAL A 220 30.89 100.94 -29.45
CA VAL A 220 29.94 101.38 -28.41
C VAL A 220 29.52 102.83 -28.65
N VAL A 221 30.46 103.73 -28.97
CA VAL A 221 30.15 105.13 -29.30
C VAL A 221 29.29 105.24 -30.57
N LYS A 222 29.59 104.43 -31.59
CA LYS A 222 28.79 104.39 -32.84
C LYS A 222 27.35 103.91 -32.58
N ALA A 223 27.17 102.90 -31.72
CA ALA A 223 25.85 102.37 -31.38
C ALA A 223 25.03 103.34 -30.52
N LEU A 224 25.68 104.05 -29.59
CA LEU A 224 25.01 105.02 -28.73
C LEU A 224 24.69 106.34 -29.46
N GLY A 225 25.37 106.64 -30.57
CA GLY A 225 25.19 107.88 -31.32
C GLY A 225 25.77 109.13 -30.64
N TYR A 226 26.41 108.96 -29.49
CA TYR A 226 27.16 109.98 -28.76
C TYR A 226 28.33 109.35 -28.01
N THR A 227 29.30 110.18 -27.59
CA THR A 227 30.39 109.73 -26.71
C THR A 227 29.99 109.99 -25.25
N PRO A 228 29.78 108.96 -24.41
CA PRO A 228 29.49 109.17 -23.00
C PRO A 228 30.66 109.87 -22.30
N SER A 229 30.38 110.97 -21.59
CA SER A 229 31.36 111.63 -20.72
C SER A 229 31.82 110.68 -19.62
N ALA A 230 33.10 110.70 -19.26
CA ALA A 230 33.59 109.92 -18.12
C ALA A 230 32.85 110.30 -16.84
N LEU A 231 32.33 109.33 -16.09
CA LEU A 231 31.77 109.57 -14.75
C LEU A 231 32.92 109.88 -13.79
N THR A 232 33.21 111.17 -13.59
CA THR A 232 34.29 111.60 -12.68
C THR A 232 33.81 111.91 -11.25
N ASN A 233 32.50 111.87 -10.98
CA ASN A 233 31.90 112.31 -9.70
C ASN A 233 30.86 111.35 -9.09
N VAL A 234 31.06 110.02 -9.17
CA VAL A 234 30.32 109.09 -8.31
C VAL A 234 31.25 108.65 -7.18
N PRO A 235 30.98 109.00 -5.91
CA PRO A 235 31.79 108.53 -4.80
C PRO A 235 31.58 107.02 -4.62
N ASP A 236 32.66 106.27 -4.77
CA ASP A 236 32.74 104.86 -4.40
C ASP A 236 32.90 104.79 -2.87
N VAL A 237 31.89 104.29 -2.14
CA VAL A 237 31.87 104.35 -0.66
C VAL A 237 32.39 103.03 -0.10
N GLU A 238 33.71 102.92 0.03
CA GLU A 238 34.38 101.73 0.59
C GLU A 238 34.64 101.79 2.10
N THR A 239 34.16 102.81 2.84
CA THR A 239 34.31 102.83 4.32
C THR A 239 33.04 103.32 5.03
N ASN A 240 32.28 102.36 5.55
CA ASN A 240 31.03 102.54 6.30
C ASN A 240 31.26 102.66 7.82
N ASP A 241 32.16 103.56 8.26
CA ASP A 241 32.42 103.86 9.67
C ASP A 241 31.81 105.21 10.06
N GLN A 242 30.48 105.30 10.03
CA GLN A 242 29.78 106.47 10.58
C GLN A 242 29.57 106.30 12.08
N THR A 243 29.96 107.30 12.87
CA THR A 243 29.72 107.36 14.33
C THR A 243 28.57 108.34 14.63
N PRO A 244 27.30 107.93 14.51
CA PRO A 244 26.18 108.83 14.72
C PRO A 244 26.02 109.18 16.20
N THR A 245 25.86 110.47 16.52
CA THR A 245 25.47 110.94 17.86
C THR A 245 23.94 110.93 17.99
N PHE A 246 23.40 110.34 19.05
CA PHE A 246 21.95 110.30 19.32
C PHE A 246 21.62 110.35 20.83
N THR A 247 20.37 110.67 21.17
CA THR A 247 19.82 110.68 22.54
C THR A 247 18.63 109.73 22.60
N GLN A 248 18.47 108.97 23.69
CA GLN A 248 17.33 108.07 23.86
C GLN A 248 16.00 108.85 23.87
N ALA A 249 15.00 108.37 23.11
CA ALA A 249 13.67 108.96 23.10
C ALA A 249 12.98 108.85 24.47
N THR A 250 12.03 109.73 24.78
CA THR A 250 11.29 109.72 26.06
C THR A 250 10.18 108.68 26.10
N GLU A 251 9.55 108.38 24.96
CA GLU A 251 8.43 107.43 24.85
C GLU A 251 8.61 106.46 23.68
N ARG A 252 7.92 105.31 23.74
CA ARG A 252 7.94 104.29 22.68
C ARG A 252 7.06 104.75 21.51
N GLU A 253 7.70 105.15 20.42
CA GLU A 253 7.03 105.56 19.18
C GLU A 253 7.53 104.75 17.98
N ASN A 254 6.70 104.62 16.93
CA ASN A 254 7.10 104.04 15.65
C ASN A 254 8.10 104.94 14.91
N ILE A 255 9.00 104.31 14.14
CA ILE A 255 9.87 105.02 13.20
C ILE A 255 9.06 105.40 11.96
N ALA A 256 9.25 106.63 11.47
CA ALA A 256 8.63 107.12 10.23
C ALA A 256 9.69 107.39 9.14
N SER A 257 9.29 107.24 7.88
CA SER A 257 10.18 107.52 6.74
C SER A 257 10.55 109.02 6.70
N GLY A 258 11.83 109.31 6.45
CA GLY A 258 12.36 110.68 6.41
C GLY A 258 12.85 111.23 7.75
N GLU A 259 12.75 110.47 8.84
CA GLU A 259 13.33 110.86 10.13
C GLU A 259 14.87 110.88 10.09
N LYS A 260 15.47 111.77 10.88
CA LYS A 260 16.93 111.81 11.04
C LYS A 260 17.42 110.50 11.65
N LEU A 261 18.56 109.98 11.19
CA LEU A 261 19.16 108.75 11.73
C LEU A 261 19.35 108.80 13.25
N SER A 262 19.69 109.97 13.81
CA SER A 262 19.79 110.17 15.26
C SER A 262 18.45 110.01 15.99
N THR A 263 17.34 110.46 15.40
CA THR A 263 15.99 110.27 15.94
C THR A 263 15.60 108.79 15.89
N ILE A 264 15.88 108.12 14.78
CA ILE A 264 15.63 106.69 14.59
C ILE A 264 16.38 105.87 15.64
N LEU A 265 17.69 106.12 15.81
CA LEU A 265 18.51 105.44 16.81
C LEU A 265 18.03 105.73 18.25
N GLY A 266 17.57 106.95 18.53
CA GLY A 266 16.96 107.31 19.81
C GLY A 266 15.68 106.52 20.12
N LYS A 267 14.81 106.33 19.13
CA LYS A 267 13.58 105.51 19.25
C LYS A 267 13.90 104.03 19.45
N ILE A 268 14.83 103.48 18.66
CA ILE A 268 15.31 102.09 18.81
C ILE A 268 15.84 101.85 20.23
N MET A 269 16.63 102.80 20.77
CA MET A 269 17.15 102.67 22.13
C MET A 269 16.08 102.75 23.22
N ARG A 270 14.97 103.47 23.00
CA ARG A 270 13.81 103.42 23.89
C ARG A 270 13.13 102.05 23.84
N TRP A 271 12.95 101.48 22.64
CA TRP A 271 12.37 100.15 22.50
C TRP A 271 13.19 99.08 23.24
N PHE A 272 14.51 99.12 23.10
CA PHE A 272 15.40 98.20 23.82
C PHE A 272 15.32 98.36 25.34
N ALA A 273 15.27 99.58 25.87
CA ALA A 273 15.18 99.79 27.31
C ALA A 273 13.88 99.24 27.90
N ASP A 274 12.75 99.50 27.23
CA ASP A 274 11.44 99.08 27.72
C ASP A 274 11.17 97.58 27.51
N LEU A 275 11.81 96.94 26.51
CA LEU A 275 11.71 95.50 26.27
C LEU A 275 12.78 94.67 27.01
N LYS A 276 13.72 95.31 27.72
CA LYS A 276 14.91 94.66 28.28
C LYS A 276 14.61 93.51 29.24
N GLY A 277 13.56 93.59 30.06
CA GLY A 277 13.20 92.50 30.97
C GLY A 277 12.81 91.23 30.18
N VAL A 278 11.76 91.35 29.38
CA VAL A 278 11.15 90.23 28.63
C VAL A 278 12.03 89.69 27.48
N ALA A 279 12.81 90.55 26.82
CA ALA A 279 13.57 90.17 25.63
C ALA A 279 14.82 89.34 25.95
N PHE A 280 15.37 89.46 27.16
CA PHE A 280 16.62 88.78 27.52
C PHE A 280 16.45 87.64 28.53
N SER A 281 15.43 87.67 29.40
CA SER A 281 15.18 86.55 30.33
C SER A 281 14.47 85.37 29.67
N GLY A 282 13.67 85.63 28.62
CA GLY A 282 12.73 84.67 28.05
C GLY A 282 11.60 84.26 29.01
N SER A 283 11.54 84.86 30.21
CA SER A 283 10.60 84.53 31.25
C SER A 283 9.24 85.12 30.93
N TYR A 284 8.24 84.25 30.80
CA TYR A 284 6.84 84.66 30.69
C TYR A 284 6.42 85.57 31.87
N ASN A 285 7.09 85.44 33.02
CA ASN A 285 6.81 86.23 34.22
C ASN A 285 7.14 87.72 34.14
N ASP A 286 7.80 88.16 33.06
CA ASP A 286 8.29 89.53 32.94
C ASP A 286 7.30 90.43 32.16
N LEU A 287 6.23 89.84 31.60
CA LEU A 287 5.14 90.55 30.92
C LEU A 287 4.14 91.10 31.95
N SER A 288 3.79 92.38 31.91
CA SER A 288 2.62 92.96 32.59
C SER A 288 1.38 92.90 31.67
N ASN A 289 0.16 92.87 32.25
CA ASN A 289 -1.12 92.78 31.50
C ASN A 289 -1.29 91.54 30.59
N ARG A 290 -1.11 90.34 31.16
CA ARG A 290 -1.32 89.09 30.40
C ARG A 290 -2.81 88.75 30.27
N PRO A 291 -3.24 88.23 29.11
CA PRO A 291 -4.58 87.64 28.98
C PRO A 291 -4.73 86.45 29.92
N SER A 292 -5.89 86.33 30.59
CA SER A 292 -6.26 85.10 31.30
C SER A 292 -6.50 83.99 30.29
N ILE A 293 -5.66 82.95 30.28
CA ILE A 293 -5.86 81.78 29.42
C ILE A 293 -7.04 80.97 29.98
N PRO A 294 -8.13 80.74 29.22
CA PRO A 294 -9.23 79.91 29.66
C PRO A 294 -8.72 78.49 30.00
N VAL A 295 -9.04 78.01 31.20
CA VAL A 295 -8.64 76.68 31.66
C VAL A 295 -9.25 75.58 30.80
N ALA A 296 -8.37 74.86 30.10
CA ALA A 296 -8.44 73.49 29.61
C ALA A 296 -9.44 73.12 28.50
N VAL A 297 -8.88 72.43 27.48
CA VAL A 297 -9.60 71.41 26.71
C VAL A 297 -10.13 70.37 27.69
N ALA A 298 -11.43 70.35 27.89
CA ALA A 298 -12.10 69.41 28.78
C ALA A 298 -12.09 68.01 28.12
N VAL A 299 -11.52 67.01 28.81
CA VAL A 299 -11.49 65.61 28.36
C VAL A 299 -12.34 64.77 29.31
N LYS A 300 -13.19 63.89 28.77
CA LYS A 300 -14.09 63.00 29.53
C LYS A 300 -14.10 61.61 28.89
N GLY A 301 -13.82 60.59 29.69
CA GLY A 301 -13.95 59.19 29.24
C GLY A 301 -15.41 58.71 29.24
N ASN A 302 -15.71 57.64 28.50
CA ASN A 302 -17.09 57.17 28.29
C ASN A 302 -17.77 56.66 29.59
N ALA A 303 -16.98 56.24 30.57
CA ALA A 303 -17.48 55.77 31.87
C ALA A 303 -17.58 56.89 32.93
N GLU A 304 -17.03 58.08 32.66
CA GLU A 304 -17.05 59.20 33.61
C GLU A 304 -18.36 59.98 33.50
N THR A 305 -18.76 60.68 34.57
CA THR A 305 -19.97 61.53 34.57
C THR A 305 -19.66 63.01 34.37
N SER A 306 -18.43 63.45 34.61
CA SER A 306 -17.97 64.85 34.56
C SER A 306 -16.66 65.02 33.78
N TYR A 307 -16.40 66.23 33.27
CA TYR A 307 -15.18 66.56 32.52
C TYR A 307 -13.99 66.87 33.43
N ARG A 308 -12.77 66.53 32.98
CA ARG A 308 -11.50 66.82 33.66
C ARG A 308 -10.72 67.93 32.94
N THR A 309 -9.93 68.71 33.69
CA THR A 309 -9.11 69.82 33.17
C THR A 309 -7.64 69.68 33.60
N GLY A 310 -6.70 70.26 32.84
CA GLY A 310 -5.25 70.23 33.11
C GLY A 310 -4.52 69.00 32.51
N ASN A 311 -3.43 68.56 33.13
CA ASN A 311 -2.73 67.33 32.73
C ASN A 311 -3.55 66.10 33.19
N VAL A 312 -4.28 65.50 32.25
CA VAL A 312 -5.17 64.36 32.52
C VAL A 312 -4.49 63.05 32.12
N ASN A 313 -4.23 62.19 33.10
CA ASN A 313 -3.89 60.77 32.85
C ASN A 313 -5.18 59.94 32.87
N LEU A 314 -5.49 59.31 31.74
CA LEU A 314 -6.65 58.41 31.59
C LEU A 314 -6.19 56.95 31.79
N THR A 315 -6.99 56.22 32.56
CA THR A 315 -6.86 54.77 32.74
C THR A 315 -7.85 54.03 31.83
N PRO A 316 -7.64 52.72 31.54
CA PRO A 316 -8.62 51.92 30.82
C PRO A 316 -10.04 51.98 31.43
N THR A 317 -10.13 52.10 32.75
CA THR A 317 -11.39 52.28 33.47
C THR A 317 -12.09 53.60 33.10
N ASP A 318 -11.34 54.70 33.04
CA ASP A 318 -11.89 56.03 32.72
C ASP A 318 -12.51 56.03 31.31
N LEU A 319 -11.90 55.28 30.38
CA LEU A 319 -12.38 55.15 28.99
C LEU A 319 -13.57 54.20 28.82
N GLY A 320 -13.93 53.41 29.85
CA GLY A 320 -14.90 52.32 29.72
C GLY A 320 -14.40 51.13 28.90
N ALA A 321 -13.08 50.93 28.85
CA ALA A 321 -12.47 49.81 28.14
C ALA A 321 -12.75 48.49 28.88
N ALA A 322 -13.01 47.42 28.12
CA ALA A 322 -13.22 46.09 28.68
C ALA A 322 -11.93 45.55 29.33
N ALA A 323 -12.08 44.73 30.38
CA ALA A 323 -10.95 44.07 31.02
C ALA A 323 -10.21 43.13 30.05
N ALA A 324 -8.89 43.02 30.21
CA ALA A 324 -8.05 42.16 29.36
C ALA A 324 -8.48 40.68 29.37
N SER A 325 -9.15 40.24 30.44
CA SER A 325 -9.84 38.96 30.53
C SER A 325 -11.29 39.20 30.97
N HIS A 326 -12.24 38.89 30.09
CA HIS A 326 -13.67 38.92 30.36
C HIS A 326 -14.37 37.81 29.57
N SER A 327 -15.68 37.64 29.77
CA SER A 327 -16.47 36.61 29.09
C SER A 327 -17.66 37.23 28.36
N HIS A 328 -18.12 36.53 27.31
CA HIS A 328 -19.35 36.84 26.59
C HIS A 328 -20.31 35.66 26.70
N THR A 329 -21.59 35.94 26.84
CA THR A 329 -22.63 34.96 26.56
C THR A 329 -22.68 34.68 25.05
N ALA A 330 -23.14 33.49 24.65
CA ALA A 330 -23.25 33.15 23.22
C ALA A 330 -24.11 34.15 22.44
N SER A 331 -25.13 34.74 23.08
CA SER A 331 -25.99 35.77 22.48
C SER A 331 -25.26 37.07 22.12
N GLN A 332 -24.09 37.33 22.69
CA GLN A 332 -23.32 38.55 22.49
C GLN A 332 -22.32 38.40 21.32
N VAL A 333 -22.20 37.22 20.70
CA VAL A 333 -21.24 36.94 19.62
C VAL A 333 -21.98 36.71 18.31
N THR A 334 -21.89 37.68 17.40
CA THR A 334 -22.47 37.58 16.05
C THR A 334 -21.63 36.62 15.20
N GLY A 335 -22.25 35.61 14.58
CA GLY A 335 -21.56 34.61 13.76
C GLY A 335 -21.27 33.26 14.45
N LEU A 336 -21.72 33.06 15.69
CA LEU A 336 -21.74 31.72 16.30
C LEU A 336 -22.80 30.85 15.58
N PRO A 337 -22.46 29.65 15.07
CA PRO A 337 -23.44 28.77 14.44
C PRO A 337 -24.48 28.29 15.47
N SER A 338 -25.72 28.05 15.02
CA SER A 338 -26.82 27.55 15.87
C SER A 338 -26.54 26.20 16.55
N SER A 339 -25.53 25.48 16.04
CA SER A 339 -24.93 24.30 16.68
C SER A 339 -23.45 24.23 16.31
N LEU A 340 -22.57 24.10 17.29
CA LEU A 340 -21.22 23.59 17.07
C LEU A 340 -21.32 22.09 16.76
N PRO A 341 -20.51 21.51 15.84
CA PRO A 341 -20.41 20.06 15.75
C PRO A 341 -20.08 19.54 17.15
N ALA A 342 -20.80 18.51 17.59
CA ALA A 342 -20.69 18.02 18.96
C ALA A 342 -19.21 17.75 19.30
N ASN A 343 -18.72 18.53 20.27
CA ASN A 343 -17.43 18.47 20.96
C ASN A 343 -16.26 19.32 20.43
N GLY A 344 -16.25 20.57 20.90
CA GLY A 344 -15.03 21.10 21.51
C GLY A 344 -14.59 20.27 22.74
N GLY A 345 -14.10 19.03 22.54
CA GLY A 345 -13.67 18.15 23.64
C GLY A 345 -13.18 16.75 23.22
N THR A 346 -11.90 16.48 23.50
CA THR A 346 -11.15 15.20 23.64
C THR A 346 -11.58 13.97 22.81
N ALA A 347 -10.74 13.65 21.84
CA ALA A 347 -10.90 12.66 20.76
C ALA A 347 -10.69 11.17 21.13
N ASN A 348 -11.28 10.63 22.21
CA ASN A 348 -10.99 9.22 22.57
C ASN A 348 -12.13 8.20 22.73
N TYR A 349 -13.43 8.54 22.71
CA TYR A 349 -14.48 7.51 22.81
C TYR A 349 -15.80 7.82 22.07
N ALA A 350 -15.81 8.69 21.06
CA ALA A 350 -17.00 8.95 20.24
C ALA A 350 -16.93 8.17 18.92
N ASN A 351 -17.34 6.90 18.97
CA ASN A 351 -17.98 6.13 17.89
C ASN A 351 -17.72 6.64 16.44
N TYR A 352 -16.48 6.55 15.97
CA TYR A 352 -15.98 7.23 14.77
C TYR A 352 -16.68 6.85 13.44
N LEU A 353 -17.52 5.81 13.43
CA LEU A 353 -18.23 5.38 12.23
C LEU A 353 -19.71 5.82 12.18
N ASN A 354 -20.24 6.45 13.25
CA ASN A 354 -21.67 6.84 13.34
C ASN A 354 -22.62 5.71 12.85
N ALA A 355 -22.34 4.46 13.22
CA ALA A 355 -23.10 3.32 12.74
C ALA A 355 -24.55 3.36 13.28
N THR A 356 -25.53 3.26 12.39
CA THR A 356 -26.96 3.36 12.73
C THR A 356 -27.53 1.99 13.10
N ASN A 357 -28.18 1.88 14.26
CA ASN A 357 -28.87 0.66 14.69
C ASN A 357 -30.09 0.38 13.81
N ILE A 358 -30.20 -0.84 13.29
CA ILE A 358 -31.37 -1.34 12.57
C ILE A 358 -32.36 -1.88 13.61
N PRO A 359 -33.54 -1.27 13.80
CA PRO A 359 -34.51 -1.70 14.78
C PRO A 359 -35.26 -2.97 14.33
N ALA A 360 -35.98 -3.59 15.26
CA ALA A 360 -36.87 -4.71 14.97
C ALA A 360 -37.89 -4.34 13.88
N ASN A 361 -38.28 -5.33 13.07
CA ASN A 361 -39.14 -5.18 11.90
C ASN A 361 -38.58 -4.27 10.78
N GLY A 362 -37.29 -3.92 10.85
CA GLY A 362 -36.61 -3.19 9.78
C GLY A 362 -36.60 -3.96 8.46
N ASN A 363 -36.78 -3.25 7.35
CA ASN A 363 -36.65 -3.81 6.01
C ASN A 363 -35.32 -3.34 5.40
N LEU A 364 -34.41 -4.28 5.09
CA LEU A 364 -33.09 -3.93 4.55
C LEU A 364 -33.15 -3.22 3.19
N ASN A 365 -34.27 -3.31 2.46
CA ASN A 365 -34.47 -2.55 1.22
C ASN A 365 -34.61 -1.04 1.46
N SER A 366 -34.97 -0.61 2.67
CA SER A 366 -35.14 0.81 3.02
C SER A 366 -33.81 1.52 3.33
N TYR A 367 -32.71 0.77 3.43
CA TYR A 367 -31.39 1.30 3.78
C TYR A 367 -30.57 1.61 2.53
N THR A 368 -30.90 2.72 1.87
CA THR A 368 -30.26 3.18 0.62
C THR A 368 -29.31 4.36 0.80
N THR A 369 -29.31 5.00 1.97
CA THR A 369 -28.40 6.10 2.29
C THR A 369 -27.01 5.54 2.58
N PRO A 370 -25.95 6.08 1.96
CA PRO A 370 -24.59 5.66 2.26
C PRO A 370 -24.26 5.82 3.74
N GLY A 371 -23.69 4.79 4.34
CA GLY A 371 -23.37 4.79 5.77
C GLY A 371 -23.12 3.40 6.34
N PHE A 372 -22.79 3.38 7.62
CA PHE A 372 -22.60 2.17 8.38
C PHE A 372 -23.86 1.89 9.22
N TYR A 373 -24.26 0.64 9.25
CA TYR A 373 -25.44 0.16 9.95
C TYR A 373 -25.09 -1.10 10.71
N TYR A 374 -25.85 -1.42 11.76
CA TYR A 374 -25.65 -2.67 12.48
C TYR A 374 -26.96 -3.16 13.07
N CYS A 375 -27.06 -4.48 13.26
CA CYS A 375 -28.13 -5.11 14.02
C CYS A 375 -27.48 -5.93 15.14
N PRO A 376 -27.66 -5.56 16.42
CA PRO A 376 -26.84 -6.09 17.51
C PRO A 376 -27.26 -7.47 18.03
N ALA A 377 -28.44 -7.99 17.65
CA ALA A 377 -28.99 -9.19 18.25
C ALA A 377 -29.71 -10.08 17.23
N ASN A 378 -29.46 -11.39 17.30
CA ASN A 378 -30.11 -12.41 16.46
C ASN A 378 -31.65 -12.34 16.57
N ALA A 379 -32.17 -12.02 17.76
CA ALA A 379 -33.62 -11.85 17.99
C ALA A 379 -34.21 -10.66 17.23
N THR A 380 -33.43 -9.61 16.97
CA THR A 380 -33.86 -8.50 16.11
C THR A 380 -33.79 -8.93 14.65
N VAL A 381 -32.71 -9.62 14.25
CA VAL A 381 -32.50 -10.12 12.88
C VAL A 381 -33.64 -11.01 12.41
N SER A 382 -34.17 -11.88 13.27
CA SER A 382 -35.31 -12.76 12.93
C SER A 382 -36.60 -12.00 12.60
N THR A 383 -36.72 -10.73 12.98
CA THR A 383 -37.85 -9.86 12.64
C THR A 383 -37.61 -9.04 11.37
N LEU A 384 -36.38 -9.01 10.84
CA LEU A 384 -36.04 -8.19 9.69
C LEU A 384 -36.55 -8.81 8.39
N SER A 385 -37.01 -7.96 7.48
CA SER A 385 -37.37 -8.35 6.12
C SER A 385 -36.22 -8.07 5.15
N ASN A 386 -36.11 -8.89 4.10
CA ASN A 386 -35.01 -8.83 3.11
C ASN A 386 -33.61 -8.99 3.73
N CYS A 387 -33.50 -9.75 4.82
CA CYS A 387 -32.24 -10.09 5.47
C CYS A 387 -31.70 -11.43 4.97
N PRO A 388 -30.40 -11.56 4.63
CA PRO A 388 -29.82 -12.81 4.16
C PRO A 388 -29.41 -13.78 5.28
N THR A 389 -29.51 -13.35 6.54
CA THR A 389 -29.02 -14.10 7.70
C THR A 389 -30.00 -14.05 8.87
N SER A 390 -29.79 -14.96 9.84
CA SER A 390 -30.43 -14.97 11.16
C SER A 390 -29.48 -14.53 12.28
N ASN A 391 -28.22 -14.18 11.96
CA ASN A 391 -27.20 -13.75 12.90
C ASN A 391 -27.08 -12.22 12.95
N ALA A 392 -26.75 -11.64 14.11
CA ALA A 392 -26.39 -10.24 14.27
C ALA A 392 -25.26 -9.86 13.30
N PHE A 393 -25.24 -8.61 12.85
CA PHE A 393 -24.36 -8.22 11.75
C PHE A 393 -24.01 -6.74 11.77
N PHE A 394 -22.93 -6.44 11.05
CA PHE A 394 -22.59 -5.11 10.57
C PHE A 394 -22.91 -5.01 9.08
N MET A 395 -23.40 -3.86 8.62
CA MET A 395 -23.73 -3.61 7.23
C MET A 395 -23.19 -2.26 6.75
N LEU A 396 -22.50 -2.27 5.62
CA LEU A 396 -22.12 -1.08 4.88
C LEU A 396 -23.13 -0.87 3.75
N VAL A 397 -23.62 0.37 3.61
CA VAL A 397 -24.37 0.83 2.44
C VAL A 397 -23.51 1.82 1.67
N GLY A 398 -23.30 1.56 0.39
CA GLY A 398 -22.57 2.44 -0.53
C GLY A 398 -23.41 2.83 -1.74
N LYS A 399 -22.91 3.79 -2.53
CA LYS A 399 -23.59 4.31 -3.72
C LYS A 399 -22.72 4.16 -4.96
N HIS A 400 -23.32 3.67 -6.03
CA HIS A 400 -22.80 3.71 -7.40
C HIS A 400 -23.95 4.20 -8.30
N ALA A 401 -24.07 3.72 -9.55
CA ALA A 401 -25.27 3.95 -10.38
C ALA A 401 -26.59 3.45 -9.75
N GLY A 402 -26.52 2.88 -8.55
CA GLY A 402 -27.60 2.45 -7.68
C GLY A 402 -27.09 2.37 -6.22
N THR A 403 -27.57 1.41 -5.44
CA THR A 403 -27.12 1.18 -4.05
C THR A 403 -26.42 -0.17 -3.94
N PHE A 404 -25.32 -0.21 -3.20
CA PHE A 404 -24.61 -1.44 -2.83
C PHE A 404 -24.79 -1.70 -1.34
N GLN A 405 -25.01 -2.96 -0.95
CA GLN A 405 -25.05 -3.40 0.45
C GLN A 405 -24.08 -4.56 0.66
N LEU A 406 -23.24 -4.46 1.70
CA LEU A 406 -22.36 -5.52 2.19
C LEU A 406 -22.66 -5.79 3.66
N LEU A 407 -22.99 -7.02 4.00
CA LEU A 407 -23.36 -7.46 5.32
C LEU A 407 -22.37 -8.54 5.82
N VAL A 408 -21.88 -8.38 7.05
CA VAL A 408 -20.93 -9.29 7.70
C VAL A 408 -21.50 -9.74 9.05
N GLU A 409 -21.67 -11.05 9.24
CA GLU A 409 -22.16 -11.62 10.50
C GLU A 409 -21.13 -11.45 11.64
N TYR A 410 -21.61 -11.31 12.87
CA TYR A 410 -20.77 -11.02 14.05
C TYR A 410 -19.90 -12.18 14.55
N MET A 411 -20.11 -13.40 14.05
CA MET A 411 -19.50 -14.61 14.61
C MET A 411 -17.97 -14.59 14.44
N VAL A 412 -17.24 -15.13 15.43
CA VAL A 412 -15.76 -15.21 15.38
C VAL A 412 -15.23 -16.30 14.44
N SER A 413 -16.08 -17.26 14.07
CA SER A 413 -15.78 -18.35 13.13
C SER A 413 -17.06 -18.79 12.45
N GLY A 414 -16.96 -19.26 11.21
CA GLY A 414 -18.11 -19.65 10.38
C GLY A 414 -19.06 -18.50 10.00
N PHE A 415 -18.64 -17.24 10.18
CA PHE A 415 -19.42 -16.08 9.78
C PHE A 415 -19.53 -16.03 8.24
N LYS A 416 -20.69 -15.56 7.80
CA LYS A 416 -20.98 -15.41 6.37
C LYS A 416 -20.95 -13.94 5.99
N ILE A 417 -20.56 -13.68 4.75
CA ILE A 417 -20.57 -12.35 4.13
C ILE A 417 -21.59 -12.38 3.00
N TYR A 418 -22.46 -11.37 2.94
CA TYR A 418 -23.45 -11.24 1.87
C TYR A 418 -23.36 -9.89 1.20
N VAL A 419 -23.55 -9.87 -0.11
CA VAL A 419 -23.54 -8.67 -0.93
C VAL A 419 -24.74 -8.66 -1.88
N ARG A 420 -25.30 -7.48 -2.13
CA ARG A 420 -26.26 -7.27 -3.21
C ARG A 420 -26.24 -5.82 -3.69
N ASN A 421 -26.80 -5.62 -4.88
CA ASN A 421 -26.97 -4.31 -5.48
C ASN A 421 -28.45 -4.02 -5.74
N TYR A 422 -28.81 -2.75 -5.69
CA TYR A 422 -30.07 -2.19 -6.16
C TYR A 422 -29.80 -1.36 -7.40
N TYR A 423 -30.47 -1.67 -8.51
CA TYR A 423 -30.36 -0.95 -9.77
C TYR A 423 -31.67 -1.05 -10.54
N SER A 424 -32.03 0.01 -11.28
CA SER A 424 -33.26 0.06 -12.09
C SER A 424 -34.52 -0.40 -11.32
N SER A 425 -34.75 0.20 -10.15
CA SER A 425 -35.89 -0.06 -9.27
C SER A 425 -36.04 -1.49 -8.73
N THR A 426 -35.00 -2.32 -8.85
CA THR A 426 -35.04 -3.73 -8.45
C THR A 426 -33.85 -4.06 -7.54
N TRP A 427 -34.12 -4.78 -6.46
CA TRP A 427 -33.07 -5.37 -5.62
C TRP A 427 -32.62 -6.71 -6.22
N GLY A 428 -31.32 -6.87 -6.39
CA GLY A 428 -30.73 -8.18 -6.65
C GLY A 428 -30.90 -9.12 -5.46
N ALA A 429 -30.89 -10.43 -5.72
CA ALA A 429 -30.78 -11.43 -4.67
C ALA A 429 -29.49 -11.22 -3.87
N TRP A 430 -29.52 -11.58 -2.59
CA TRP A 430 -28.31 -11.62 -1.78
C TRP A 430 -27.39 -12.73 -2.28
N VAL A 431 -26.14 -12.36 -2.57
CA VAL A 431 -25.07 -13.27 -2.95
C VAL A 431 -24.20 -13.52 -1.72
N ARG A 432 -23.96 -14.79 -1.39
CA ARG A 432 -23.04 -15.20 -0.33
C ARG A 432 -21.61 -15.23 -0.87
N MET A 433 -20.70 -14.54 -0.22
CA MET A 433 -19.27 -14.57 -0.54
C MET A 433 -18.59 -15.66 0.30
N TYR A 434 -18.05 -16.67 -0.37
CA TYR A 434 -17.28 -17.73 0.29
C TYR A 434 -15.91 -17.24 0.72
N THR A 435 -15.43 -17.73 1.85
CA THR A 435 -14.14 -17.40 2.44
C THR A 435 -13.36 -18.67 2.77
N THR A 436 -12.13 -18.54 3.26
CA THR A 436 -11.36 -19.70 3.74
C THR A 436 -12.01 -20.40 4.93
N ILE A 437 -12.82 -19.67 5.73
CA ILE A 437 -13.56 -20.17 6.89
C ILE A 437 -14.95 -20.67 6.48
N ASP A 438 -15.57 -20.02 5.49
CA ASP A 438 -16.86 -20.39 4.92
C ASP A 438 -16.69 -20.92 3.49
N LYS A 439 -16.34 -22.20 3.35
CA LYS A 439 -16.10 -22.82 2.04
C LYS A 439 -17.42 -23.21 1.35
N PRO A 440 -17.49 -23.15 0.01
CA PRO A 440 -18.66 -23.66 -0.70
C PRO A 440 -18.81 -25.17 -0.51
N SER A 441 -20.05 -25.64 -0.43
CA SER A 441 -20.38 -27.06 -0.53
C SER A 441 -20.38 -27.52 -2.00
N LEU A 442 -20.37 -28.84 -2.22
CA LEU A 442 -20.48 -29.40 -3.58
C LEU A 442 -21.75 -28.91 -4.31
N GLY A 443 -22.86 -28.79 -3.58
CA GLY A 443 -24.11 -28.26 -4.12
C GLY A 443 -24.02 -26.80 -4.52
N ASP A 444 -23.27 -25.98 -3.75
CA ASP A 444 -23.10 -24.55 -4.02
C ASP A 444 -22.34 -24.26 -5.32
N ILE A 445 -21.45 -25.17 -5.74
CA ILE A 445 -20.68 -25.06 -6.99
C ILE A 445 -21.28 -25.89 -8.14
N GLY A 446 -22.45 -26.51 -7.94
CA GLY A 446 -23.06 -27.40 -8.93
C GLY A 446 -22.23 -28.68 -9.20
N ALA A 447 -21.36 -29.07 -8.28
CA ALA A 447 -20.58 -30.29 -8.37
C ALA A 447 -21.42 -31.50 -7.99
N ALA A 448 -21.31 -32.58 -8.76
CA ALA A 448 -21.94 -33.85 -8.45
C ALA A 448 -21.36 -34.45 -7.15
N ALA A 449 -22.17 -35.23 -6.43
CA ALA A 449 -21.71 -35.97 -5.26
C ALA A 449 -20.59 -36.96 -5.63
N SER A 450 -19.67 -37.20 -4.68
CA SER A 450 -18.56 -38.16 -4.83
C SER A 450 -19.03 -39.56 -5.25
N GLY A 451 -20.25 -39.94 -4.86
CA GLY A 451 -21.00 -41.04 -5.45
C GLY A 451 -22.30 -40.52 -6.07
N HIS A 452 -22.35 -40.48 -7.40
CA HIS A 452 -23.60 -40.29 -8.14
C HIS A 452 -23.75 -41.40 -9.17
N THR A 453 -24.99 -41.72 -9.53
CA THR A 453 -25.28 -42.69 -10.57
C THR A 453 -25.46 -41.95 -11.90
N HIS A 454 -24.76 -42.40 -12.93
CA HIS A 454 -25.13 -42.05 -14.29
C HIS A 454 -26.26 -42.97 -14.73
N GLY A 455 -27.24 -42.46 -15.47
CA GLY A 455 -28.22 -43.31 -16.15
C GLY A 455 -27.48 -44.35 -17.01
N ALA A 456 -28.08 -45.54 -17.18
CA ALA A 456 -27.51 -46.56 -18.05
C ALA A 456 -27.22 -45.95 -19.44
N ALA A 457 -25.99 -46.12 -19.94
CA ALA A 457 -25.65 -45.69 -21.29
C ALA A 457 -26.47 -46.52 -22.30
N THR A 458 -27.53 -45.94 -22.84
CA THR A 458 -28.32 -46.54 -23.91
C THR A 458 -27.64 -46.31 -25.26
N GLN A 459 -28.07 -47.03 -26.30
CA GLN A 459 -27.48 -46.93 -27.64
C GLN A 459 -27.61 -45.53 -28.27
N SER A 460 -28.39 -44.62 -27.66
CA SER A 460 -28.69 -43.29 -28.18
C SER A 460 -28.18 -42.14 -27.29
N ALA A 461 -27.46 -42.40 -26.20
CA ALA A 461 -26.93 -41.37 -25.30
C ALA A 461 -25.45 -41.63 -24.92
N ASN A 462 -24.59 -40.62 -25.12
CA ASN A 462 -23.16 -40.72 -24.87
C ASN A 462 -22.86 -40.98 -23.37
N GLY A 463 -22.14 -42.08 -23.08
CA GLY A 463 -21.59 -42.40 -21.75
C GLY A 463 -20.07 -42.19 -21.70
N LEU A 464 -19.36 -42.96 -20.87
CA LEU A 464 -17.89 -42.88 -20.64
C LEU A 464 -17.01 -43.26 -21.85
N MET A 465 -17.61 -43.64 -22.97
CA MET A 465 -16.92 -44.08 -24.19
C MET A 465 -17.63 -43.50 -25.41
N SER A 466 -16.83 -43.06 -26.39
CA SER A 466 -17.37 -42.45 -27.61
C SER A 466 -18.19 -43.45 -28.41
N ALA A 467 -19.17 -42.97 -29.20
CA ALA A 467 -19.95 -43.83 -30.10
C ALA A 467 -19.03 -44.64 -31.05
N ALA A 468 -17.86 -44.09 -31.39
CA ALA A 468 -16.85 -44.76 -32.21
C ALA A 468 -16.17 -45.93 -31.48
N ASP A 469 -15.84 -45.77 -30.20
CA ASP A 469 -15.18 -46.84 -29.42
C ASP A 469 -16.14 -47.96 -29.05
N LYS A 470 -17.43 -47.67 -28.88
CA LYS A 470 -18.47 -48.69 -28.71
C LYS A 470 -18.68 -49.52 -29.98
N LYS A 471 -18.68 -48.89 -31.17
CA LYS A 471 -18.78 -49.61 -32.46
C LYS A 471 -17.60 -50.57 -32.70
N LYS A 472 -16.42 -50.27 -32.16
CA LYS A 472 -15.27 -51.19 -32.19
C LYS A 472 -15.49 -52.41 -31.29
N LEU A 473 -16.17 -52.23 -30.16
CA LEU A 473 -16.47 -53.31 -29.22
C LEU A 473 -17.60 -54.21 -29.74
N ASP A 474 -18.63 -53.65 -30.40
CA ASP A 474 -19.71 -54.41 -31.06
C ASP A 474 -19.18 -55.27 -32.24
N GLY A 475 -18.01 -54.93 -32.78
CA GLY A 475 -17.31 -55.71 -33.80
C GLY A 475 -16.50 -56.89 -33.27
N ILE A 476 -16.37 -57.04 -31.95
CA ILE A 476 -15.75 -58.24 -31.34
C ILE A 476 -16.80 -59.35 -31.35
N VAL A 477 -16.79 -60.15 -32.41
CA VAL A 477 -17.50 -61.42 -32.45
C VAL A 477 -16.78 -62.36 -31.48
N LEU A 478 -17.44 -62.75 -30.38
CA LEU A 478 -17.06 -63.96 -29.67
C LEU A 478 -17.37 -65.11 -30.62
N GLU A 479 -16.35 -65.71 -31.24
CA GLU A 479 -16.52 -66.97 -31.97
C GLU A 479 -16.90 -68.05 -30.96
N GLU A 480 -18.20 -68.22 -30.71
CA GLU A 480 -18.73 -69.51 -30.27
C GLU A 480 -18.71 -70.44 -31.49
N THR A 481 -17.63 -71.23 -31.62
CA THR A 481 -17.62 -72.37 -32.55
C THR A 481 -18.57 -73.44 -32.02
N PRO A 482 -19.65 -73.81 -32.74
CA PRO A 482 -20.54 -74.90 -32.35
C PRO A 482 -19.79 -76.23 -32.42
N GLU A 483 -19.83 -77.01 -31.33
CA GLU A 483 -19.28 -78.36 -31.22
C GLU A 483 -19.88 -79.30 -32.30
N ALA A 484 -19.24 -79.40 -33.46
CA ALA A 484 -19.57 -80.39 -34.50
C ALA A 484 -18.51 -81.49 -34.66
N ASP A 485 -17.39 -81.40 -33.92
CA ASP A 485 -16.24 -82.31 -34.10
C ASP A 485 -16.00 -83.31 -32.96
N ILE A 486 -16.68 -83.18 -31.82
CA ILE A 486 -16.57 -84.14 -30.71
C ILE A 486 -17.24 -85.49 -31.04
N ASP A 487 -18.38 -85.49 -31.73
CA ASP A 487 -19.09 -86.74 -32.06
C ASP A 487 -18.37 -87.59 -33.13
N LYS A 488 -17.60 -86.96 -34.02
CA LYS A 488 -16.80 -87.68 -35.03
C LYS A 488 -15.54 -88.35 -34.45
N ILE A 489 -15.02 -87.82 -33.34
CA ILE A 489 -13.87 -88.41 -32.63
C ILE A 489 -14.31 -89.64 -31.81
N ILE A 490 -15.55 -89.66 -31.31
CA ILE A 490 -16.09 -90.79 -30.52
C ILE A 490 -16.54 -91.96 -31.42
N ALA A 491 -16.92 -91.70 -32.67
CA ALA A 491 -17.45 -92.72 -33.60
C ALA A 491 -16.39 -93.48 -34.43
N GLY A 492 -15.09 -93.24 -34.24
CA GLY A 492 -14.00 -94.06 -34.81
C GLY A 492 -14.00 -94.23 -36.34
N THR A 493 -14.62 -93.32 -37.08
CA THR A 493 -14.76 -93.38 -38.54
C THR A 493 -14.12 -92.15 -39.18
N TYR A 494 -12.79 -92.12 -39.14
CA TYR A 494 -12.01 -91.27 -40.04
C TYR A 494 -11.53 -92.14 -41.21
N THR A 495 -12.02 -91.86 -42.42
CA THR A 495 -11.33 -92.12 -43.69
C THR A 495 -10.88 -90.81 -44.29
#